data_AF-A0A7C8LYG1-F1
#
_entry.id   AF-A0A7C8LYG1-F1
#
_cell.length_a   1.000
_cell.length_b   1.000
_cell.length_c   1.000
_cell.angle_alpha   90.00
_cell.angle_beta   90.00
_cell.angle_gamma   90.00
#
_symmetry.space_group_name_H-M   'P 1'
#
loop_
_entity.id
_entity.type
_entity.pdbx_description
1 polymer ?
#
loop_
_entity_poly.entity_id
_entity_poly.type
_entity_poly.pdbx_seq_one_letter_code
_entity_poly.pdbx_strand_id
1 'polypeptide(L)'
;MKKNMTLVEEISELDLELLKLLARRSKLISKTRRRKKEGAGTDSISNEKRIRLAWEESACKFSKDPRLAHQMFTLLQDIEFISRDDADDQNTFGLAPNTQPVKIDIPGPAALNATQIWIALAAANGVECNLTGISTAHPISDIVKGFNQAGARLSWKGNDLFCKESKGLDFADKVIFAGNSEFNVYLLTLQAVAKHGTLKLTGGSTLKDADLSAFRNFLTQLGARIAHVVPRSNGLPVRLECSGVLPETVVIPENLPEEAIVATLVAAATWGAKISLDLSQNEAAANALAIVTPIFESAGIAYEVEGTNCVVLPEEPDFPVYPAITMDPKICASILAYPAFVGGKVALHGTWPTDTAEGDAVVALLKSVGLTVAIKPDSIVTVKPERGHTTDPIDMQNLPAGYFPLALALTCIKAVVAKSPVQIPAAPAGTSVEVIESFVAQANMLLEDNKVHPNADVPHAKVWTSPDAFWTMALGQLAFMNRPLHLANPGSITDLMPTFWMFYNTLPEPTMVRKPREEMDGDKPRRRRVFTDGDPKNEERQPRERDNNSRDGGFSRDRDRGSRDGGFSRDRDNNSRDRGYSRDRDGGSRDGGYSRDRNNSSRDGGGFSRDRDNNSRDRDRNSRDGQSRDRKRY
;
A
#
# COMPACT_ATOMS: atom_id res chain seq x y z
N MET A 1 14.12 45.45 28.53
CA MET A 1 13.56 44.51 29.51
C MET A 1 13.19 43.23 28.78
N LYS A 2 13.89 42.11 29.02
CA LYS A 2 13.39 40.81 28.55
C LYS A 2 12.14 40.51 29.36
N LYS A 3 10.99 40.34 28.70
CA LYS A 3 9.76 39.90 29.34
C LYS A 3 10.09 38.57 30.01
N ASN A 4 9.93 38.45 31.34
CA ASN A 4 10.13 37.17 32.01
C ASN A 4 9.06 36.23 31.47
N MET A 5 9.49 35.29 30.65
CA MET A 5 8.62 34.28 30.09
C MET A 5 8.21 33.33 31.20
N THR A 6 6.98 32.87 31.13
CA THR A 6 6.55 31.72 31.93
C THR A 6 7.24 30.46 31.43
N LEU A 7 7.38 29.43 32.28
CA LEU A 7 7.95 28.14 31.86
C LEU A 7 7.20 27.54 30.65
N VAL A 8 5.90 27.80 30.54
CA VAL A 8 5.08 27.36 29.39
C VAL A 8 5.48 28.10 28.11
N GLU A 9 5.71 29.41 28.18
CA GLU A 9 6.20 30.20 27.06
C GLU A 9 7.61 29.76 26.65
N GLU A 10 8.50 29.49 27.61
CA GLU A 10 9.85 28.98 27.32
C GLU A 10 9.81 27.60 26.64
N ILE A 11 8.98 26.67 27.11
CA ILE A 11 8.77 25.36 26.46
C ILE A 11 8.19 25.55 25.05
N SER A 12 7.22 26.44 24.88
CA SER A 12 6.61 26.70 23.57
C SER A 12 7.61 27.29 22.57
N GLU A 13 8.53 28.14 23.02
CA GLU A 13 9.63 28.64 22.19
C GLU A 13 10.62 27.53 21.83
N LEU A 14 10.99 26.68 22.79
CA LEU A 14 11.84 25.52 22.54
C LEU A 14 11.19 24.55 21.53
N ASP A 15 9.90 24.28 21.66
CA ASP A 15 9.15 23.43 20.72
C ASP A 15 9.13 24.04 19.31
N LEU A 16 8.98 25.36 19.20
CA LEU A 16 9.08 26.05 17.91
C LEU A 16 10.49 25.91 17.28
N GLU A 17 11.55 26.01 18.09
CA GLU A 17 12.93 25.78 17.62
C GLU A 17 13.16 24.32 17.20
N LEU A 18 12.64 23.36 17.96
CA LEU A 18 12.67 21.94 17.61
C LEU A 18 11.98 21.70 16.26
N LEU A 19 10.77 22.21 16.07
CA LEU A 19 10.04 22.08 14.80
C LEU A 19 10.81 22.67 13.61
N LYS A 20 11.47 23.82 13.78
CA LYS A 20 12.34 24.43 12.75
C LYS A 20 13.54 23.53 12.40
N LEU A 21 14.18 22.93 13.41
CA LEU A 21 15.30 22.00 13.20
C LEU A 21 14.84 20.73 12.49
N LEU A 22 13.68 20.19 12.87
CA LEU A 22 13.09 19.01 12.23
C LEU A 22 12.72 19.29 10.76
N ALA A 23 12.13 20.43 10.46
CA ALA A 23 11.85 20.85 9.08
C ALA A 23 13.12 20.97 8.24
N ARG A 24 14.19 21.59 8.80
CA ARG A 24 15.50 21.66 8.14
C ARG A 24 16.09 20.28 7.88
N ARG A 25 15.99 19.36 8.84
CA ARG A 25 16.45 17.96 8.72
C ARG A 25 15.71 17.25 7.58
N SER A 26 14.39 17.34 7.54
CA SER A 26 13.56 16.73 6.48
C SER A 26 13.96 17.24 5.07
N LYS A 27 14.20 18.55 4.92
CA LYS A 27 14.70 19.16 3.66
C LYS A 27 16.11 18.70 3.26
N LEU A 28 16.97 18.32 4.21
CA LEU A 28 18.28 17.72 3.91
C LEU A 28 18.16 16.25 3.49
N ILE A 29 17.27 15.49 4.12
CA ILE A 29 16.99 14.10 3.77
C ILE A 29 16.40 13.99 2.37
N SER A 30 15.47 14.85 1.99
CA SER A 30 14.92 14.82 0.63
C SER A 30 16.00 15.07 -0.44
N LYS A 31 17.02 15.90 -0.13
CA LYS A 31 18.19 16.13 -1.00
C LYS A 31 19.10 14.90 -1.10
N THR A 32 19.21 14.07 -0.07
CA THR A 32 19.99 12.81 -0.16
C THR A 32 19.26 11.72 -0.94
N ARG A 33 17.92 11.77 -0.97
CA ARG A 33 17.04 10.85 -1.74
C ARG A 33 16.90 11.22 -3.23
N ARG A 34 17.10 12.48 -3.63
CA ARG A 34 17.03 12.89 -5.05
C ARG A 34 18.15 12.24 -5.87
N ARG A 35 17.77 11.47 -6.91
CA ARG A 35 18.71 11.01 -7.96
C ARG A 35 19.39 12.23 -8.59
N LYS A 36 20.71 12.35 -8.47
CA LYS A 36 21.48 13.18 -9.40
C LYS A 36 21.34 12.58 -10.81
N LYS A 37 21.34 13.44 -11.83
CA LYS A 37 21.44 13.03 -13.25
C LYS A 37 22.59 12.03 -13.42
N GLU A 38 22.37 11.09 -14.35
CA GLU A 38 23.22 9.97 -14.78
C GLU A 38 24.69 10.01 -14.31
N GLY A 39 25.13 8.94 -13.64
CA GLY A 39 26.54 8.67 -13.34
C GLY A 39 27.00 8.94 -11.89
N ALA A 40 26.20 9.60 -11.06
CA ALA A 40 26.52 9.78 -9.64
C ALA A 40 25.57 8.94 -8.77
N GLY A 41 25.89 7.66 -8.62
CA GLY A 41 25.21 6.78 -7.68
C GLY A 41 25.44 7.26 -6.25
N THR A 42 24.43 7.89 -5.63
CA THR A 42 24.35 7.88 -4.18
C THR A 42 23.66 6.58 -3.79
N ASP A 43 24.39 5.70 -3.12
CA ASP A 43 23.83 4.49 -2.54
C ASP A 43 22.91 4.90 -1.37
N SER A 44 21.64 5.15 -1.69
CA SER A 44 20.62 5.65 -0.76
C SER A 44 20.50 4.80 0.51
N ILE A 45 20.71 3.49 0.37
CA ILE A 45 20.68 2.50 1.45
C ILE A 45 21.89 2.69 2.39
N SER A 46 23.09 2.92 1.82
CA SER A 46 24.31 3.19 2.59
C SER A 46 24.22 4.50 3.37
N ASN A 47 23.63 5.54 2.75
CA ASN A 47 23.40 6.82 3.42
C ASN A 47 22.41 6.71 4.57
N GLU A 48 21.28 6.02 4.41
CA GLU A 48 20.29 5.80 5.47
C GLU A 48 20.91 5.05 6.65
N LYS A 49 21.65 3.97 6.39
CA LYS A 49 22.36 3.22 7.44
C LYS A 49 23.35 4.10 8.21
N ARG A 50 24.12 4.93 7.50
CA ARG A 50 25.11 5.82 8.13
C ARG A 50 24.44 6.91 8.99
N ILE A 51 23.35 7.51 8.49
CA ILE A 51 22.58 8.52 9.24
C ILE A 51 21.96 7.89 10.49
N ARG A 52 21.40 6.67 10.38
CA ARG A 52 20.83 5.95 11.51
C ARG A 52 21.86 5.64 12.60
N LEU A 53 23.01 5.09 12.23
CA LEU A 53 24.07 4.77 13.20
C LEU A 53 24.58 6.03 13.91
N ALA A 54 24.77 7.13 13.18
CA ALA A 54 25.18 8.41 13.79
C ALA A 54 24.11 8.99 14.72
N TRP A 55 22.82 8.81 14.38
CA TRP A 55 21.71 9.18 15.26
C TRP A 55 21.68 8.32 16.53
N GLU A 56 21.74 7.00 16.40
CA GLU A 56 21.72 6.07 17.53
C GLU A 56 22.90 6.35 18.49
N GLU A 57 24.11 6.60 17.97
CA GLU A 57 25.27 7.00 18.76
C GLU A 57 25.05 8.32 19.52
N SER A 58 24.43 9.30 18.86
CA SER A 58 24.15 10.61 19.48
C SER A 58 23.04 10.53 20.52
N ALA A 59 21.97 9.78 20.22
CA ALA A 59 20.82 9.61 21.11
C ALA A 59 21.18 8.87 22.40
N CYS A 60 22.14 7.93 22.35
CA CYS A 60 22.67 7.24 23.54
C CYS A 60 23.26 8.20 24.61
N LYS A 61 23.62 9.44 24.23
CA LYS A 61 24.11 10.46 25.17
C LYS A 61 22.99 11.07 26.03
N PHE A 62 21.75 10.98 25.57
CA PHE A 62 20.59 11.61 26.19
C PHE A 62 19.57 10.60 26.73
N SER A 63 19.47 9.41 26.11
CA SER A 63 18.61 8.33 26.57
C SER A 63 19.39 7.02 26.64
N LYS A 64 19.17 6.26 27.72
CA LYS A 64 19.67 4.88 27.86
C LYS A 64 18.75 3.85 27.20
N ASP A 65 17.60 4.26 26.66
CA ASP A 65 16.68 3.37 25.96
C ASP A 65 16.97 3.39 24.44
N PRO A 66 17.58 2.33 23.90
CA PRO A 66 17.87 2.23 22.47
C PRO A 66 16.60 2.06 21.63
N ARG A 67 15.50 1.55 22.22
CA ARG A 67 14.22 1.38 21.50
C ARG A 67 13.63 2.75 21.19
N LEU A 68 13.53 3.62 22.20
CA LEU A 68 13.07 4.98 22.03
C LEU A 68 13.91 5.75 21.00
N ALA A 69 15.24 5.65 21.08
CA ALA A 69 16.13 6.31 20.12
C ALA A 69 15.88 5.86 18.67
N HIS A 70 15.66 4.56 18.46
CA HIS A 70 15.36 4.00 17.15
C HIS A 70 13.95 4.40 16.66
N GLN A 71 12.93 4.32 17.53
CA GLN A 71 11.57 4.75 17.19
C GLN A 71 11.52 6.23 16.81
N MET A 72 12.17 7.10 17.59
CA MET A 72 12.30 8.51 17.23
C MET A 72 13.02 8.70 15.90
N PHE A 73 14.07 7.92 15.60
CA PHE A 73 14.74 7.99 14.32
C PHE A 73 13.77 7.72 13.17
N THR A 74 13.03 6.62 13.25
CA THR A 74 12.10 6.18 12.22
C THR A 74 10.99 7.21 12.02
N LEU A 75 10.36 7.67 13.11
CA LEU A 75 9.36 8.74 13.07
C LEU A 75 9.92 10.00 12.39
N LEU A 76 11.10 10.47 12.82
CA LEU A 76 11.73 11.65 12.22
C LEU A 76 12.12 11.45 10.76
N GLN A 77 12.43 10.21 10.35
CA GLN A 77 12.82 9.88 8.99
C GLN A 77 11.64 9.92 8.00
N ASP A 78 10.44 9.68 8.52
CA ASP A 78 9.21 9.60 7.76
C ASP A 78 8.35 10.88 7.85
N ILE A 79 8.68 11.79 8.78
CA ILE A 79 8.07 13.13 8.77
C ILE A 79 8.52 13.93 7.54
N GLU A 80 7.53 14.25 6.69
CA GLU A 80 7.64 15.26 5.65
C GLU A 80 7.10 16.60 6.17
N PHE A 81 8.00 17.56 6.43
CA PHE A 81 7.59 18.91 6.79
C PHE A 81 7.33 19.71 5.50
N ILE A 82 6.06 20.04 5.28
CA ILE A 82 5.68 21.05 4.30
C ILE A 82 5.71 22.39 5.04
N SER A 83 6.70 23.24 4.75
CA SER A 83 6.74 24.58 5.36
C SER A 83 5.58 25.43 4.82
N ARG A 84 5.05 26.38 5.60
CA ARG A 84 3.96 27.25 5.15
C ARG A 84 4.34 28.04 3.89
N ASP A 85 5.59 28.48 3.79
CA ASP A 85 6.10 29.20 2.62
C ASP A 85 6.31 28.26 1.42
N ASP A 86 6.81 27.02 1.65
CA ASP A 86 6.89 26.00 0.59
C ASP A 86 5.50 25.47 0.19
N ALA A 87 4.45 25.61 1.01
CA ALA A 87 3.06 25.22 0.68
C ALA A 87 2.40 26.20 -0.28
N ASP A 88 2.74 27.49 -0.17
CA ASP A 88 2.31 28.52 -1.13
C ASP A 88 3.13 28.45 -2.45
N ASP A 89 4.39 27.98 -2.39
CA ASP A 89 5.27 27.77 -3.57
C ASP A 89 5.17 26.34 -4.19
N GLN A 90 4.57 25.36 -3.50
CA GLN A 90 4.27 24.05 -4.05
C GLN A 90 3.08 24.16 -5.01
N ASN A 91 3.10 23.37 -6.09
CA ASN A 91 1.91 23.06 -6.89
C ASN A 91 0.88 22.35 -6.00
N THR A 92 0.14 23.12 -5.20
CA THR A 92 -1.01 22.63 -4.46
C THR A 92 -2.06 22.13 -5.46
N PHE A 93 -2.73 21.04 -5.11
CA PHE A 93 -3.73 20.47 -6.01
C PHE A 93 -5.08 21.12 -5.71
N GLY A 94 -5.48 22.06 -6.57
CA GLY A 94 -6.75 22.76 -6.46
C GLY A 94 -7.95 21.87 -6.80
N LEU A 95 -8.92 21.82 -5.90
CA LEU A 95 -10.20 21.14 -6.06
C LEU A 95 -11.29 22.16 -6.35
N ALA A 96 -11.67 22.26 -7.62
CA ALA A 96 -12.73 23.14 -8.09
C ALA A 96 -13.61 22.39 -9.10
N PRO A 97 -14.44 21.43 -8.64
CA PRO A 97 -15.24 20.61 -9.53
C PRO A 97 -16.32 21.43 -10.25
N ASN A 98 -16.73 20.97 -11.43
CA ASN A 98 -17.87 21.54 -12.14
C ASN A 98 -19.17 21.30 -11.37
N THR A 99 -20.02 22.31 -11.22
CA THR A 99 -21.29 22.25 -10.48
C THR A 99 -22.48 21.78 -11.32
N GLN A 100 -22.27 21.39 -12.57
CA GLN A 100 -23.31 20.73 -13.35
C GLN A 100 -23.63 19.35 -12.75
N PRO A 101 -24.91 18.91 -12.80
CA PRO A 101 -25.30 17.57 -12.38
C PRO A 101 -24.43 16.51 -13.05
N VAL A 102 -23.99 15.51 -12.26
CA VAL A 102 -23.11 14.47 -12.79
C VAL A 102 -23.86 13.54 -13.76
N LYS A 103 -23.15 13.05 -14.76
CA LYS A 103 -23.57 11.96 -15.63
C LYS A 103 -22.39 11.00 -15.76
N ILE A 104 -22.18 10.26 -14.69
CA ILE A 104 -21.09 9.29 -14.58
C ILE A 104 -21.59 7.96 -15.13
N ASP A 105 -20.86 7.40 -16.08
CA ASP A 105 -21.15 6.14 -16.74
C ASP A 105 -19.81 5.45 -17.05
N ILE A 106 -19.31 4.65 -16.09
CA ILE A 106 -17.95 4.07 -16.13
C ILE A 106 -17.95 2.63 -15.59
N PRO A 107 -16.91 1.83 -15.89
CA PRO A 107 -16.67 0.58 -15.17
C PRO A 107 -16.51 0.84 -13.66
N GLY A 108 -17.18 0.04 -12.84
CA GLY A 108 -17.02 0.05 -11.39
C GLY A 108 -15.64 -0.45 -11.00
N PRO A 109 -14.92 0.24 -10.09
CA PRO A 109 -13.66 -0.25 -9.56
C PRO A 109 -13.80 -1.66 -8.97
N ALA A 110 -12.97 -2.61 -9.41
CA ALA A 110 -12.95 -3.97 -8.89
C ALA A 110 -12.42 -4.03 -7.45
N ALA A 111 -12.93 -4.97 -6.65
CA ALA A 111 -12.53 -5.19 -5.27
C ALA A 111 -11.03 -5.53 -5.16
N LEU A 112 -10.31 -4.74 -4.35
CA LEU A 112 -8.86 -4.85 -4.24
C LEU A 112 -8.43 -6.20 -3.66
N ASN A 113 -9.00 -6.59 -2.51
CA ASN A 113 -8.64 -7.83 -1.82
C ASN A 113 -8.98 -9.06 -2.67
N ALA A 114 -10.17 -9.11 -3.26
CA ALA A 114 -10.57 -10.20 -4.16
C ALA A 114 -9.60 -10.33 -5.35
N THR A 115 -9.16 -9.20 -5.92
CA THR A 115 -8.14 -9.20 -6.99
C THR A 115 -6.83 -9.80 -6.51
N GLN A 116 -6.33 -9.43 -5.32
CA GLN A 116 -5.09 -9.98 -4.75
C GLN A 116 -5.21 -11.48 -4.46
N ILE A 117 -6.37 -11.94 -3.98
CA ILE A 117 -6.66 -13.35 -3.72
C ILE A 117 -6.62 -14.16 -5.03
N TRP A 118 -7.30 -13.70 -6.08
CA TRP A 118 -7.25 -14.34 -7.39
C TRP A 118 -5.83 -14.42 -7.95
N ILE A 119 -5.04 -13.34 -7.81
CA ILE A 119 -3.64 -13.33 -8.22
C ILE A 119 -2.84 -14.39 -7.43
N ALA A 120 -3.03 -14.45 -6.11
CA ALA A 120 -2.31 -15.40 -5.25
C ALA A 120 -2.67 -16.86 -5.60
N LEU A 121 -3.96 -17.16 -5.74
CA LEU A 121 -4.45 -18.49 -6.10
C LEU A 121 -3.95 -18.93 -7.48
N ALA A 122 -4.08 -18.08 -8.49
CA ALA A 122 -3.63 -18.39 -9.85
C ALA A 122 -2.11 -18.57 -9.91
N ALA A 123 -1.35 -17.69 -9.24
CA ALA A 123 0.10 -17.75 -9.22
C ALA A 123 0.61 -19.01 -8.49
N ALA A 124 -0.01 -19.38 -7.36
CA ALA A 124 0.37 -20.53 -6.56
C ALA A 124 0.08 -21.86 -7.25
N ASN A 125 -1.11 -21.98 -7.88
CA ASN A 125 -1.49 -23.16 -8.65
C ASN A 125 -0.82 -23.22 -10.03
N GLY A 126 -0.25 -22.11 -10.50
CA GLY A 126 0.45 -22.05 -11.78
C GLY A 126 -0.48 -22.25 -12.99
N VAL A 127 -1.74 -21.83 -12.87
CA VAL A 127 -2.81 -22.00 -13.86
C VAL A 127 -3.00 -20.76 -14.74
N GLU A 128 -3.64 -20.93 -15.91
CA GLU A 128 -4.09 -19.79 -16.72
C GLU A 128 -5.28 -19.09 -16.04
N CYS A 129 -5.16 -17.79 -15.84
CA CYS A 129 -6.20 -16.97 -15.22
C CYS A 129 -6.00 -15.50 -15.61
N ASN A 130 -7.00 -14.90 -16.25
CA ASN A 130 -6.92 -13.58 -16.86
C ASN A 130 -7.92 -12.64 -16.17
N LEU A 131 -7.39 -11.65 -15.45
CA LEU A 131 -8.19 -10.69 -14.69
C LEU A 131 -8.42 -9.44 -15.52
N THR A 132 -9.67 -9.16 -15.85
CA THR A 132 -10.07 -8.02 -16.68
C THR A 132 -10.71 -6.92 -15.86
N GLY A 133 -10.51 -5.66 -16.28
CA GLY A 133 -11.18 -4.52 -15.63
C GLY A 133 -10.69 -4.21 -14.21
N ILE A 134 -9.50 -4.70 -13.85
CA ILE A 134 -8.90 -4.47 -12.53
C ILE A 134 -8.13 -3.15 -12.46
N SER A 135 -7.96 -2.64 -11.24
CA SER A 135 -7.13 -1.46 -10.98
C SER A 135 -5.64 -1.82 -10.95
N THR A 136 -4.79 -0.95 -11.50
CA THR A 136 -3.32 -1.04 -11.35
C THR A 136 -2.85 -0.36 -10.06
N ALA A 137 -3.65 -0.41 -9.00
CA ALA A 137 -3.31 0.15 -7.69
C ALA A 137 -1.97 -0.40 -7.17
N HIS A 138 -1.29 0.36 -6.31
CA HIS A 138 0.04 -0.03 -5.81
C HIS A 138 0.08 -1.44 -5.19
N PRO A 139 -0.85 -1.84 -4.30
CA PRO A 139 -0.87 -3.19 -3.74
C PRO A 139 -0.95 -4.30 -4.81
N ILE A 140 -1.76 -4.11 -5.86
CA ILE A 140 -1.86 -5.05 -7.00
C ILE A 140 -0.55 -5.11 -7.78
N SER A 141 0.01 -3.95 -8.12
CA SER A 141 1.26 -3.87 -8.87
C SER A 141 2.42 -4.53 -8.12
N ASP A 142 2.45 -4.40 -6.78
CA ASP A 142 3.51 -4.94 -5.96
C ASP A 142 3.34 -6.44 -5.69
N ILE A 143 2.12 -6.96 -5.51
CA ILE A 143 1.90 -8.40 -5.36
C ILE A 143 2.23 -9.15 -6.66
N VAL A 144 1.89 -8.57 -7.82
CA VAL A 144 2.26 -9.12 -9.14
C VAL A 144 3.78 -9.24 -9.28
N LYS A 145 4.54 -8.19 -8.89
CA LYS A 145 6.00 -8.25 -8.88
C LYS A 145 6.52 -9.28 -7.89
N GLY A 146 5.93 -9.35 -6.70
CA GLY A 146 6.32 -10.30 -5.66
C GLY A 146 6.18 -11.75 -6.11
N PHE A 147 5.03 -12.12 -6.68
CA PHE A 147 4.82 -13.46 -7.23
C PHE A 147 5.68 -13.73 -8.47
N ASN A 148 5.91 -12.75 -9.34
CA ASN A 148 6.85 -12.91 -10.46
C ASN A 148 8.29 -13.16 -9.99
N GLN A 149 8.74 -12.54 -8.88
CA GLN A 149 10.03 -12.85 -8.26
C GLN A 149 10.04 -14.29 -7.71
N ALA A 150 8.90 -14.77 -7.20
CA ALA A 150 8.71 -16.16 -6.82
C ALA A 150 8.55 -17.14 -8.01
N GLY A 151 8.50 -16.68 -9.27
CA GLY A 151 8.48 -17.54 -10.45
C GLY A 151 7.13 -17.65 -11.16
N ALA A 152 6.11 -16.91 -10.73
CA ALA A 152 4.87 -16.76 -11.47
C ALA A 152 5.09 -16.11 -12.85
N ARG A 153 4.10 -16.24 -13.72
CA ARG A 153 4.11 -15.65 -15.08
C ARG A 153 2.95 -14.69 -15.27
N LEU A 154 2.98 -13.60 -14.51
CA LEU A 154 1.99 -12.54 -14.53
C LEU A 154 2.46 -11.39 -15.45
N SER A 155 1.61 -10.97 -16.39
CA SER A 155 1.94 -9.90 -17.35
C SER A 155 0.74 -9.02 -17.65
N TRP A 156 0.98 -7.71 -17.76
CA TRP A 156 -0.06 -6.73 -18.10
C TRP A 156 -0.21 -6.59 -19.61
N LYS A 157 -1.47 -6.51 -20.08
CA LYS A 157 -1.80 -5.99 -21.42
C LYS A 157 -2.90 -4.94 -21.27
N GLY A 158 -2.54 -3.67 -21.46
CA GLY A 158 -3.44 -2.57 -21.10
C GLY A 158 -3.70 -2.58 -19.58
N ASN A 159 -4.97 -2.64 -19.19
CA ASN A 159 -5.39 -2.70 -17.78
C ASN A 159 -5.69 -4.14 -17.31
N ASP A 160 -5.58 -5.13 -18.19
CA ASP A 160 -5.88 -6.52 -17.86
C ASP A 160 -4.59 -7.27 -17.49
N LEU A 161 -4.70 -8.17 -16.53
CA LEU A 161 -3.60 -8.98 -16.04
C LEU A 161 -3.77 -10.42 -16.52
N PHE A 162 -2.73 -10.94 -17.18
CA PHE A 162 -2.70 -12.31 -17.70
C PHE A 162 -1.75 -13.15 -16.85
N CYS A 163 -2.29 -14.21 -16.21
CA CYS A 163 -1.52 -15.28 -15.61
C CYS A 163 -1.38 -16.41 -16.62
N LYS A 164 -0.14 -16.77 -16.95
CA LYS A 164 0.15 -17.93 -17.79
C LYS A 164 0.52 -19.13 -16.94
N GLU A 165 0.28 -20.31 -17.48
CA GLU A 165 0.74 -21.55 -16.88
C GLU A 165 2.24 -21.52 -16.53
N SER A 166 2.55 -22.02 -15.34
CA SER A 166 3.90 -22.05 -14.79
C SER A 166 4.13 -23.31 -13.94
N LYS A 167 5.39 -23.59 -13.59
CA LYS A 167 5.75 -24.76 -12.76
C LYS A 167 5.43 -24.60 -11.27
N GLY A 168 4.64 -23.58 -10.91
CA GLY A 168 4.38 -23.18 -9.53
C GLY A 168 5.46 -22.26 -8.94
N LEU A 169 5.18 -21.74 -7.75
CA LEU A 169 6.04 -20.77 -7.06
C LEU A 169 7.26 -21.41 -6.42
N ASP A 170 8.37 -20.68 -6.37
CA ASP A 170 9.58 -21.03 -5.63
C ASP A 170 10.04 -19.82 -4.83
N PHE A 171 10.09 -19.96 -3.51
CA PHE A 171 10.48 -18.89 -2.59
C PHE A 171 11.89 -19.08 -2.02
N ALA A 172 12.52 -20.24 -2.25
CA ALA A 172 13.75 -20.61 -1.58
C ALA A 172 14.91 -19.67 -1.94
N ASP A 173 15.53 -19.12 -0.90
CA ASP A 173 16.67 -18.21 -0.93
C ASP A 173 16.44 -16.92 -1.74
N LYS A 174 15.18 -16.52 -1.91
CA LYS A 174 14.81 -15.30 -2.63
C LYS A 174 14.73 -14.09 -1.71
N VAL A 175 14.83 -12.91 -2.33
CA VAL A 175 14.51 -11.63 -1.71
C VAL A 175 13.31 -11.05 -2.44
N ILE A 176 12.19 -10.91 -1.73
CA ILE A 176 10.94 -10.42 -2.30
C ILE A 176 10.58 -9.05 -1.72
N PHE A 177 10.14 -8.15 -2.59
CA PHE A 177 9.58 -6.86 -2.20
C PHE A 177 8.05 -6.92 -2.19
N ALA A 178 7.42 -6.73 -1.03
CA ALA A 178 5.98 -6.86 -0.82
C ALA A 178 5.17 -5.56 -1.06
N GLY A 179 5.85 -4.43 -1.31
CA GLY A 179 5.20 -3.13 -1.45
C GLY A 179 4.97 -2.44 -0.10
N ASN A 180 3.80 -1.82 0.07
CA ASN A 180 3.37 -1.11 1.28
C ASN A 180 2.11 -1.73 1.94
N SER A 181 1.69 -2.93 1.50
CA SER A 181 0.47 -3.63 1.96
C SER A 181 0.82 -4.79 2.89
N GLU A 182 0.23 -4.84 4.09
CA GLU A 182 0.38 -5.96 5.02
C GLU A 182 -0.24 -7.24 4.46
N PHE A 183 -1.42 -7.13 3.83
CA PHE A 183 -2.03 -8.26 3.13
C PHE A 183 -1.09 -8.94 2.12
N ASN A 184 -0.29 -8.18 1.36
CA ASN A 184 0.74 -8.75 0.48
C ASN A 184 1.82 -9.52 1.26
N VAL A 185 2.23 -9.03 2.42
CA VAL A 185 3.17 -9.74 3.30
C VAL A 185 2.58 -11.06 3.76
N TYR A 186 1.32 -11.06 4.19
CA TYR A 186 0.62 -12.27 4.63
C TYR A 186 0.51 -13.29 3.48
N LEU A 187 0.02 -12.87 2.31
CA LEU A 187 -0.10 -13.73 1.12
C LEU A 187 1.25 -14.33 0.71
N LEU A 188 2.30 -13.52 0.56
CA LEU A 188 3.62 -14.01 0.15
C LEU A 188 4.24 -14.95 1.19
N THR A 189 4.08 -14.63 2.48
CA THR A 189 4.64 -15.44 3.57
C THR A 189 3.94 -16.79 3.66
N LEU A 190 2.61 -16.81 3.66
CA LEU A 190 1.82 -18.03 3.82
C LEU A 190 1.86 -18.93 2.58
N GLN A 191 2.11 -18.37 1.40
CA GLN A 191 2.42 -19.18 0.21
C GLN A 191 3.80 -19.85 0.31
N ALA A 192 4.73 -19.29 1.08
CA ALA A 192 6.07 -19.85 1.27
C ALA A 192 6.13 -20.92 2.37
N VAL A 193 5.26 -20.89 3.40
CA VAL A 193 5.40 -21.78 4.59
C VAL A 193 5.33 -23.27 4.29
N ALA A 194 4.60 -23.67 3.25
CA ALA A 194 4.47 -25.07 2.83
C ALA A 194 5.75 -25.64 2.21
N LYS A 195 6.74 -24.81 1.89
CA LYS A 195 8.00 -25.23 1.26
C LYS A 195 9.15 -25.05 2.23
N HIS A 196 10.06 -26.01 2.25
CA HIS A 196 11.30 -25.88 3.00
C HIS A 196 12.19 -24.80 2.36
N GLY A 197 12.71 -23.88 3.18
CA GLY A 197 13.67 -22.89 2.71
C GLY A 197 13.69 -21.61 3.51
N THR A 198 14.43 -20.62 3.00
CA THR A 198 14.47 -19.28 3.57
C THR A 198 13.98 -18.25 2.56
N LEU A 199 13.35 -17.18 3.04
CA LEU A 199 12.87 -16.07 2.23
C LEU A 199 13.18 -14.77 2.94
N LYS A 200 13.72 -13.76 2.24
CA LYS A 200 13.84 -12.41 2.77
C LYS A 200 12.71 -11.54 2.22
N LEU A 201 11.88 -11.01 3.10
CA LEU A 201 10.82 -10.07 2.74
C LEU A 201 11.26 -8.63 3.06
N THR A 202 10.98 -7.74 2.12
CA THR A 202 11.27 -6.30 2.20
C THR A 202 10.01 -5.52 1.79
N GLY A 203 9.90 -4.27 2.22
CA GLY A 203 8.76 -3.41 1.93
C GLY A 203 9.14 -1.94 1.97
N GLY A 204 8.19 -1.06 1.64
CA GLY A 204 8.36 0.38 1.77
C GLY A 204 8.15 0.85 3.21
N SER A 205 7.95 2.16 3.41
CA SER A 205 7.99 2.80 4.73
C SER A 205 6.91 2.29 5.69
N THR A 206 5.66 2.18 5.24
CA THR A 206 4.53 1.74 6.08
C THR A 206 4.80 0.38 6.73
N LEU A 207 5.39 -0.54 5.98
CA LEU A 207 5.71 -1.89 6.47
C LEU A 207 6.94 -1.93 7.40
N LYS A 208 7.77 -0.88 7.46
CA LYS A 208 8.86 -0.80 8.45
C LYS A 208 8.31 -0.57 9.86
N ASP A 209 7.19 0.14 9.95
CA ASP A 209 6.52 0.49 11.21
C ASP A 209 5.37 -0.45 11.57
N ALA A 210 4.95 -1.33 10.64
CA ALA A 210 3.96 -2.37 10.90
C ALA A 210 4.33 -3.26 12.09
N ASP A 211 3.32 -3.71 12.85
CA ASP A 211 3.51 -4.64 13.95
C ASP A 211 3.15 -6.06 13.54
N LEU A 212 4.15 -6.83 13.11
CA LEU A 212 3.96 -8.23 12.71
C LEU A 212 4.00 -9.21 13.89
N SER A 213 3.90 -8.75 15.15
CA SER A 213 4.08 -9.59 16.34
C SER A 213 3.04 -10.72 16.45
N ALA A 214 1.76 -10.44 16.22
CA ALA A 214 0.72 -11.46 16.24
C ALA A 214 0.96 -12.52 15.14
N PHE A 215 1.26 -12.06 13.92
CA PHE A 215 1.57 -12.92 12.79
C PHE A 215 2.84 -13.76 13.01
N ARG A 216 3.89 -13.18 13.60
CA ARG A 216 5.14 -13.87 13.98
C ARG A 216 4.86 -15.06 14.89
N ASN A 217 4.02 -14.87 15.90
CA ASN A 217 3.68 -15.93 16.85
C ASN A 217 2.85 -17.02 16.16
N PHE A 218 1.89 -16.62 15.31
CA PHE A 218 1.08 -17.55 14.53
C PHE A 218 1.90 -18.45 13.61
N LEU A 219 2.89 -17.90 12.88
CA LEU A 219 3.75 -18.66 11.98
C LEU A 219 4.46 -19.85 12.63
N THR A 220 4.72 -19.78 13.94
CA THR A 220 5.36 -20.90 14.67
C THR A 220 4.51 -22.17 14.66
N GLN A 221 3.18 -22.05 14.62
CA GLN A 221 2.27 -23.18 14.48
C GLN A 221 2.42 -23.85 13.11
N LEU A 222 2.79 -23.08 12.08
CA LEU A 222 2.97 -23.54 10.70
C LEU A 222 4.41 -24.02 10.41
N GLY A 223 5.22 -24.28 11.45
CA GLY A 223 6.60 -24.69 11.27
C GLY A 223 7.50 -23.61 10.66
N ALA A 224 7.10 -22.35 10.75
CA ALA A 224 7.83 -21.21 10.20
C ALA A 224 8.21 -20.19 11.29
N ARG A 225 9.26 -19.41 11.04
CA ARG A 225 9.63 -18.30 11.93
C ARG A 225 10.11 -17.10 11.12
N ILE A 226 9.75 -15.91 11.59
CA ILE A 226 10.33 -14.67 11.09
C ILE A 226 11.33 -14.09 12.09
N ALA A 227 12.48 -13.67 11.56
CA ALA A 227 13.52 -12.95 12.25
C ALA A 227 13.67 -11.55 11.65
N HIS A 228 13.50 -10.51 12.45
CA HIS A 228 13.66 -9.13 12.02
C HIS A 228 15.14 -8.85 11.71
N VAL A 229 15.40 -8.29 10.53
CA VAL A 229 16.76 -7.91 10.12
C VAL A 229 17.24 -6.69 10.92
N VAL A 230 16.31 -5.80 11.29
CA VAL A 230 16.58 -4.66 12.17
C VAL A 230 16.30 -5.08 13.61
N PRO A 231 17.31 -5.05 14.52
CA PRO A 231 17.10 -5.43 15.91
C PRO A 231 16.01 -4.58 16.57
N ARG A 232 15.10 -5.24 17.31
CA ARG A 232 14.01 -4.60 18.07
C ARG A 232 12.94 -3.89 17.22
N SER A 233 12.93 -4.12 15.91
CA SER A 233 11.79 -3.79 15.05
C SER A 233 10.77 -4.93 15.07
N ASN A 234 9.49 -4.60 14.88
CA ASN A 234 8.41 -5.56 14.67
C ASN A 234 7.93 -5.59 13.20
N GLY A 235 8.47 -4.73 12.34
CA GLY A 235 8.10 -4.62 10.93
C GLY A 235 9.12 -5.27 9.99
N LEU A 236 8.97 -4.96 8.71
CA LEU A 236 9.92 -5.32 7.67
C LEU A 236 11.22 -4.49 7.75
N PRO A 237 12.35 -5.00 7.23
CA PRO A 237 12.53 -6.28 6.56
C PRO A 237 12.71 -7.47 7.52
N VAL A 238 12.21 -8.63 7.11
CA VAL A 238 12.29 -9.89 7.87
C VAL A 238 12.92 -11.00 7.03
N ARG A 239 13.55 -11.97 7.71
CA ARG A 239 13.90 -13.27 7.14
C ARG A 239 12.91 -14.30 7.67
N LEU A 240 12.19 -14.93 6.76
CA LEU A 240 11.36 -16.10 6.99
C LEU A 240 12.21 -17.35 6.83
N GLU A 241 12.03 -18.31 7.74
CA GLU A 241 12.61 -19.64 7.68
C GLU A 241 11.49 -20.66 7.87
N CYS A 242 11.36 -21.61 6.94
CA CYS A 242 10.26 -22.56 6.85
C CYS A 242 10.78 -23.99 6.89
N SER A 243 10.17 -24.84 7.72
CA SER A 243 10.44 -26.28 7.74
C SER A 243 9.85 -27.00 6.53
N GLY A 244 8.76 -26.47 5.95
CA GLY A 244 7.93 -27.14 4.95
C GLY A 244 7.04 -28.26 5.53
N VAL A 245 6.96 -28.38 6.85
CA VAL A 245 6.12 -29.37 7.54
C VAL A 245 4.94 -28.64 8.17
N LEU A 246 3.75 -28.87 7.61
CA LEU A 246 2.50 -28.28 8.09
C LEU A 246 1.79 -29.24 9.06
N PRO A 247 1.12 -28.72 10.10
CA PRO A 247 0.25 -29.54 10.95
C PRO A 247 -1.07 -29.86 10.23
N GLU A 248 -1.74 -30.93 10.64
CA GLU A 248 -3.09 -31.26 10.14
C GLU A 248 -4.16 -30.27 10.62
N THR A 249 -3.96 -29.69 11.81
CA THR A 249 -4.86 -28.69 12.41
C THR A 249 -4.08 -27.45 12.80
N VAL A 250 -4.62 -26.28 12.46
CA VAL A 250 -4.07 -24.97 12.80
C VAL A 250 -5.14 -24.19 13.54
N VAL A 251 -4.79 -23.60 14.68
CA VAL A 251 -5.71 -22.75 15.46
C VAL A 251 -5.44 -21.28 15.14
N ILE A 252 -6.46 -20.58 14.67
CA ILE A 252 -6.39 -19.14 14.41
C ILE A 252 -6.52 -18.39 15.74
N PRO A 253 -5.47 -17.66 16.18
CA PRO A 253 -5.50 -16.99 17.47
C PRO A 253 -6.37 -15.74 17.44
N GLU A 254 -6.91 -15.36 18.61
CA GLU A 254 -7.82 -14.22 18.81
C GLU A 254 -7.28 -12.89 18.27
N ASN A 255 -5.97 -12.66 18.38
CA ASN A 255 -5.33 -11.41 17.98
C ASN A 255 -4.78 -11.41 16.54
N LEU A 256 -5.05 -12.44 15.74
CA LEU A 256 -4.63 -12.46 14.34
C LEU A 256 -5.49 -11.46 13.53
N PRO A 257 -4.88 -10.54 12.76
CA PRO A 257 -5.63 -9.62 11.90
C PRO A 257 -6.46 -10.37 10.85
N GLU A 258 -7.65 -9.85 10.51
CA GLU A 258 -8.54 -10.44 9.50
C GLU A 258 -7.81 -10.73 8.17
N GLU A 259 -6.99 -9.79 7.69
CA GLU A 259 -6.20 -9.95 6.46
C GLU A 259 -5.26 -11.16 6.51
N ALA A 260 -4.70 -11.47 7.68
CA ALA A 260 -3.86 -12.65 7.86
C ALA A 260 -4.68 -13.94 7.94
N ILE A 261 -5.91 -13.89 8.48
CA ILE A 261 -6.85 -15.02 8.45
C ILE A 261 -7.26 -15.33 7.01
N VAL A 262 -7.66 -14.31 6.25
CA VAL A 262 -7.99 -14.42 4.81
C VAL A 262 -6.81 -15.02 4.04
N ALA A 263 -5.60 -14.47 4.24
CA ALA A 263 -4.41 -15.01 3.57
C ALA A 263 -4.10 -16.45 3.97
N THR A 264 -4.42 -16.87 5.21
CA THR A 264 -4.23 -18.25 5.68
C THR A 264 -5.19 -19.20 5.00
N LEU A 265 -6.48 -18.85 4.93
CA LEU A 265 -7.50 -19.62 4.20
C LEU A 265 -7.08 -19.78 2.74
N VAL A 266 -6.68 -18.69 2.08
CA VAL A 266 -6.26 -18.67 0.68
C VAL A 266 -5.00 -19.52 0.45
N ALA A 267 -4.02 -19.48 1.35
CA ALA A 267 -2.82 -20.29 1.24
C ALA A 267 -3.09 -21.78 1.54
N ALA A 268 -4.02 -22.10 2.44
CA ALA A 268 -4.39 -23.49 2.72
C ALA A 268 -4.88 -24.23 1.45
N ALA A 269 -5.55 -23.52 0.54
CA ALA A 269 -5.98 -24.05 -0.75
C ALA A 269 -4.84 -24.35 -1.75
N THR A 270 -3.58 -24.04 -1.40
CA THR A 270 -2.43 -24.21 -2.30
C THR A 270 -1.34 -25.09 -1.69
N TRP A 271 -1.51 -25.55 -0.45
CA TRP A 271 -0.52 -26.36 0.26
C TRP A 271 -0.50 -27.83 -0.16
N GLY A 272 -1.52 -28.30 -0.90
CA GLY A 272 -1.59 -29.67 -1.40
C GLY A 272 -1.78 -30.72 -0.30
N ALA A 273 -2.26 -30.31 0.87
CA ALA A 273 -2.54 -31.18 2.02
C ALA A 273 -3.92 -30.85 2.60
N LYS A 274 -4.56 -31.84 3.21
CA LYS A 274 -5.79 -31.62 3.98
C LYS A 274 -5.44 -30.85 5.26
N ILE A 275 -6.05 -29.70 5.45
CA ILE A 275 -5.78 -28.82 6.60
C ILE A 275 -7.09 -28.39 7.23
N SER A 276 -7.19 -28.55 8.54
CA SER A 276 -8.30 -28.07 9.36
C SER A 276 -7.89 -26.76 10.05
N LEU A 277 -8.66 -25.71 9.82
CA LEU A 277 -8.46 -24.40 10.43
C LEU A 277 -9.55 -24.19 11.50
N ASP A 278 -9.14 -24.16 12.76
CA ASP A 278 -10.02 -23.83 13.88
C ASP A 278 -10.10 -22.30 14.02
N LEU A 279 -11.30 -21.78 13.77
CA LEU A 279 -11.63 -20.36 13.74
C LEU A 279 -12.36 -19.89 15.02
N SER A 280 -12.53 -20.78 16.00
CA SER A 280 -13.39 -20.53 17.17
C SER A 280 -12.95 -19.38 18.07
N GLN A 281 -11.67 -19.01 18.02
CA GLN A 281 -11.09 -18.02 18.94
C GLN A 281 -11.06 -16.60 18.37
N ASN A 282 -11.44 -16.38 17.10
CA ASN A 282 -11.28 -15.09 16.45
C ASN A 282 -12.58 -14.58 15.82
N GLU A 283 -13.07 -13.44 16.31
CA GLU A 283 -14.34 -12.84 15.89
C GLU A 283 -14.35 -12.41 14.41
N ALA A 284 -13.18 -12.09 13.84
CA ALA A 284 -13.06 -11.69 12.43
C ALA A 284 -13.16 -12.88 11.45
N ALA A 285 -13.12 -14.12 11.95
CA ALA A 285 -13.08 -15.30 11.09
C ALA A 285 -14.36 -15.50 10.27
N ALA A 286 -15.52 -15.12 10.81
CA ALA A 286 -16.79 -15.17 10.07
C ALA A 286 -16.75 -14.26 8.83
N ASN A 287 -16.21 -13.05 8.96
CA ASN A 287 -16.04 -12.14 7.83
C ASN A 287 -14.97 -12.64 6.85
N ALA A 288 -13.86 -13.18 7.35
CA ALA A 288 -12.83 -13.79 6.51
C ALA A 288 -13.37 -14.94 5.65
N LEU A 289 -14.23 -15.81 6.21
CA LEU A 289 -14.92 -16.85 5.45
C LEU A 289 -15.87 -16.26 4.40
N ALA A 290 -16.66 -15.24 4.75
CA ALA A 290 -17.55 -14.58 3.80
C ALA A 290 -16.80 -13.96 2.60
N ILE A 291 -15.55 -13.54 2.80
CA ILE A 291 -14.67 -13.04 1.71
C ILE A 291 -14.16 -14.18 0.83
N VAL A 292 -13.73 -15.29 1.43
CA VAL A 292 -12.99 -16.36 0.72
C VAL A 292 -13.91 -17.40 0.07
N THR A 293 -15.02 -17.75 0.71
CA THR A 293 -15.90 -18.83 0.25
C THR A 293 -16.49 -18.62 -1.15
N PRO A 294 -16.96 -17.42 -1.55
CA PRO A 294 -17.43 -17.20 -2.94
C PRO A 294 -16.30 -17.34 -3.98
N ILE A 295 -15.07 -17.01 -3.59
CA ILE A 295 -13.90 -17.16 -4.46
C ILE A 295 -13.54 -18.65 -4.60
N PHE A 296 -13.61 -19.42 -3.51
CA PHE A 296 -13.38 -20.86 -3.54
C PHE A 296 -14.39 -21.57 -4.43
N GLU A 297 -15.68 -21.24 -4.29
CA GLU A 297 -16.75 -21.76 -5.14
C GLU A 297 -16.50 -21.41 -6.61
N SER A 298 -16.15 -20.16 -6.90
CA SER A 298 -15.84 -19.73 -8.27
C SER A 298 -14.55 -20.34 -8.83
N ALA A 299 -13.61 -20.77 -7.99
CA ALA A 299 -12.34 -21.37 -8.40
C ALA A 299 -12.37 -22.91 -8.36
N GLY A 300 -13.51 -23.52 -8.05
CA GLY A 300 -13.65 -24.96 -7.90
C GLY A 300 -12.78 -25.55 -6.77
N ILE A 301 -12.46 -24.76 -5.74
CA ILE A 301 -11.68 -25.22 -4.58
C ILE A 301 -12.63 -25.96 -3.63
N ALA A 302 -12.33 -27.21 -3.32
CA ALA A 302 -13.14 -28.02 -2.41
C ALA A 302 -12.85 -27.67 -0.94
N TYR A 303 -13.90 -27.35 -0.19
CA TYR A 303 -13.82 -26.98 1.22
C TYR A 303 -15.09 -27.39 1.99
N GLU A 304 -14.96 -27.60 3.30
CA GLU A 304 -16.06 -27.90 4.21
C GLU A 304 -16.04 -26.91 5.38
N VAL A 305 -17.19 -26.30 5.70
CA VAL A 305 -17.34 -25.43 6.87
C VAL A 305 -18.36 -26.05 7.82
N GLU A 306 -17.90 -26.41 9.02
CA GLU A 306 -18.74 -26.92 10.10
C GLU A 306 -18.59 -26.01 11.33
N GLY A 307 -19.58 -25.14 11.54
CA GLY A 307 -19.54 -24.16 12.64
C GLY A 307 -18.34 -23.23 12.51
N THR A 308 -17.38 -23.33 13.43
CA THR A 308 -16.14 -22.54 13.45
C THR A 308 -14.93 -23.31 12.96
N ASN A 309 -15.11 -24.46 12.30
CA ASN A 309 -14.02 -25.20 11.68
C ASN A 309 -14.13 -25.14 10.16
N CYS A 310 -13.04 -24.80 9.48
CA CYS A 310 -12.95 -24.79 8.03
C CYS A 310 -11.89 -25.80 7.59
N VAL A 311 -12.30 -26.78 6.79
CA VAL A 311 -11.42 -27.81 6.24
C VAL A 311 -11.23 -27.54 4.76
N VAL A 312 -9.98 -27.35 4.34
CA VAL A 312 -9.64 -27.24 2.91
C VAL A 312 -9.14 -28.59 2.42
N LEU A 313 -9.75 -29.08 1.33
CA LEU A 313 -9.47 -30.41 0.80
C LEU A 313 -8.37 -30.34 -0.27
N PRO A 314 -7.46 -31.34 -0.34
CA PRO A 314 -6.35 -31.36 -1.29
C PRO A 314 -6.80 -31.86 -2.67
N GLU A 315 -7.85 -31.24 -3.22
CA GLU A 315 -8.39 -31.57 -4.55
C GLU A 315 -7.85 -30.60 -5.60
N GLU A 316 -7.82 -31.03 -6.85
CA GLU A 316 -7.39 -30.18 -7.97
C GLU A 316 -8.48 -29.14 -8.27
N PRO A 317 -8.19 -27.82 -8.20
CA PRO A 317 -9.23 -26.82 -8.40
C PRO A 317 -9.60 -26.64 -9.88
N ASP A 318 -10.85 -26.27 -10.16
CA ASP A 318 -11.34 -25.93 -11.50
C ASP A 318 -11.37 -24.41 -11.72
N PHE A 319 -10.21 -23.86 -12.10
CA PHE A 319 -10.06 -22.41 -12.26
C PHE A 319 -10.73 -21.88 -13.53
N PRO A 320 -11.58 -20.83 -13.44
CA PRO A 320 -12.05 -20.14 -14.61
C PRO A 320 -10.92 -19.31 -15.23
N VAL A 321 -10.83 -19.34 -16.57
CA VAL A 321 -9.87 -18.50 -17.31
C VAL A 321 -10.16 -17.01 -17.11
N TYR A 322 -11.43 -16.64 -16.92
CA TYR A 322 -11.87 -15.26 -16.68
C TYR A 322 -12.77 -15.22 -15.44
N PRO A 323 -12.20 -15.16 -14.22
CA PRO A 323 -13.00 -15.06 -13.01
C PRO A 323 -13.75 -13.73 -12.95
N ALA A 324 -14.98 -13.77 -12.43
CA ALA A 324 -15.74 -12.57 -12.15
C ALA A 324 -15.24 -11.95 -10.83
N ILE A 325 -14.70 -10.74 -10.89
CA ILE A 325 -14.35 -9.96 -9.71
C ILE A 325 -15.47 -8.95 -9.47
N THR A 326 -16.05 -8.97 -8.27
CA THR A 326 -17.08 -8.01 -7.88
C THR A 326 -16.50 -6.60 -7.76
N MET A 327 -17.37 -5.60 -7.86
CA MET A 327 -17.00 -4.23 -7.53
C MET A 327 -16.55 -4.10 -6.07
N ASP A 328 -15.66 -3.14 -5.82
CA ASP A 328 -15.27 -2.71 -4.48
C ASP A 328 -16.39 -1.85 -3.87
N PRO A 329 -17.12 -2.32 -2.83
CA PRO A 329 -18.24 -1.57 -2.28
C PRO A 329 -17.84 -0.19 -1.76
N LYS A 330 -16.62 -0.06 -1.22
CA LYS A 330 -16.14 1.13 -0.52
C LYS A 330 -15.72 2.24 -1.48
N ILE A 331 -14.92 1.90 -2.49
CA ILE A 331 -14.56 2.84 -3.55
C ILE A 331 -15.83 3.22 -4.33
N CYS A 332 -16.68 2.24 -4.67
CA CYS A 332 -17.92 2.49 -5.38
C CYS A 332 -18.89 3.36 -4.58
N ALA A 333 -19.02 3.20 -3.26
CA ALA A 333 -19.86 4.05 -2.43
C ALA A 333 -19.48 5.53 -2.58
N SER A 334 -18.18 5.83 -2.61
CA SER A 334 -17.67 7.19 -2.80
C SER A 334 -18.03 7.76 -4.17
N ILE A 335 -18.05 6.94 -5.23
CA ILE A 335 -18.45 7.39 -6.57
C ILE A 335 -19.98 7.49 -6.69
N LEU A 336 -20.71 6.53 -6.15
CA LEU A 336 -22.18 6.48 -6.15
C LEU A 336 -22.81 7.59 -5.32
N ALA A 337 -22.07 8.20 -4.40
CA ALA A 337 -22.53 9.31 -3.55
C ALA A 337 -22.54 10.68 -4.25
N TYR A 338 -21.85 10.86 -5.39
CA TYR A 338 -21.76 12.17 -6.07
C TYR A 338 -23.12 12.86 -6.33
N PRO A 339 -24.20 12.16 -6.70
CA PRO A 339 -25.51 12.78 -6.88
C PRO A 339 -26.03 13.46 -5.60
N ALA A 340 -25.62 13.03 -4.40
CA ALA A 340 -26.03 13.69 -3.16
C ALA A 340 -25.55 15.16 -3.11
N PHE A 341 -24.34 15.41 -3.61
CA PHE A 341 -23.67 16.71 -3.58
C PHE A 341 -24.10 17.63 -4.73
N VAL A 342 -24.22 17.12 -5.95
CA VAL A 342 -24.42 17.95 -7.17
C VAL A 342 -25.62 17.54 -8.02
N GLY A 343 -26.34 16.49 -7.64
CA GLY A 343 -27.43 15.93 -8.43
C GLY A 343 -26.96 15.14 -9.65
N GLY A 344 -27.90 14.68 -10.47
CA GLY A 344 -27.61 13.87 -11.67
C GLY A 344 -27.63 12.38 -11.39
N LYS A 345 -26.88 11.62 -12.20
CA LYS A 345 -26.87 10.16 -12.25
C LYS A 345 -25.46 9.59 -12.26
N VAL A 346 -25.27 8.51 -11.52
CA VAL A 346 -24.09 7.64 -11.60
C VAL A 346 -24.53 6.24 -11.99
N ALA A 347 -23.85 5.66 -12.97
CA ALA A 347 -23.94 4.25 -13.32
C ALA A 347 -22.54 3.65 -13.30
N LEU A 348 -22.35 2.59 -12.50
CA LEU A 348 -21.14 1.80 -12.46
C LEU A 348 -21.42 0.42 -13.06
N HIS A 349 -20.59 -0.04 -13.99
CA HIS A 349 -20.73 -1.35 -14.66
C HIS A 349 -19.85 -2.43 -14.03
N GLY A 350 -20.38 -3.66 -13.96
CA GLY A 350 -19.78 -4.82 -13.30
C GLY A 350 -20.73 -5.47 -12.30
N THR A 351 -20.26 -6.51 -11.60
CA THR A 351 -21.09 -7.25 -10.64
C THR A 351 -21.04 -6.58 -9.26
N TRP A 352 -22.19 -6.13 -8.76
CA TRP A 352 -22.31 -5.65 -7.38
C TRP A 352 -22.37 -6.85 -6.41
N PRO A 353 -21.65 -6.84 -5.28
CA PRO A 353 -21.69 -7.94 -4.31
C PRO A 353 -22.96 -7.88 -3.44
N THR A 354 -24.10 -8.32 -4.00
CA THR A 354 -25.41 -8.32 -3.33
C THR A 354 -25.49 -9.27 -2.14
N ASP A 355 -24.64 -10.28 -2.09
CA ASP A 355 -24.72 -11.34 -1.09
C ASP A 355 -23.81 -11.06 0.12
N THR A 356 -23.26 -9.84 0.22
CA THR A 356 -22.37 -9.43 1.30
C THR A 356 -23.04 -8.38 2.19
N ALA A 357 -22.81 -8.48 3.51
CA ALA A 357 -23.31 -7.51 4.48
C ALA A 357 -22.82 -6.08 4.19
N GLU A 358 -21.58 -5.94 3.69
CA GLU A 358 -21.02 -4.64 3.29
C GLU A 358 -21.76 -4.05 2.08
N GLY A 359 -22.06 -4.87 1.06
CA GLY A 359 -22.82 -4.45 -0.12
C GLY A 359 -24.22 -3.91 0.24
N ASP A 360 -24.94 -4.61 1.12
CA ASP A 360 -26.24 -4.19 1.64
C ASP A 360 -26.15 -2.91 2.48
N ALA A 361 -25.15 -2.81 3.36
CA ALA A 361 -24.93 -1.65 4.21
C ALA A 361 -24.62 -0.39 3.38
N VAL A 362 -23.86 -0.51 2.29
CA VAL A 362 -23.62 0.60 1.35
C VAL A 362 -24.91 1.06 0.67
N VAL A 363 -25.76 0.13 0.24
CA VAL A 363 -27.05 0.47 -0.38
C VAL A 363 -27.95 1.18 0.63
N ALA A 364 -27.97 0.74 1.89
CA ALA A 364 -28.69 1.40 2.98
C ALA A 364 -28.16 2.83 3.25
N LEU A 365 -26.84 3.00 3.29
CA LEU A 365 -26.20 4.31 3.43
C LEU A 365 -26.58 5.28 2.31
N LEU A 366 -26.51 4.84 1.05
CA LEU A 366 -26.84 5.69 -0.11
C LEU A 366 -28.34 6.08 -0.08
N LYS A 367 -29.22 5.16 0.31
CA LYS A 367 -30.66 5.45 0.49
C LYS A 367 -30.91 6.41 1.65
N SER A 368 -30.18 6.30 2.76
CA SER A 368 -30.36 7.17 3.95
C SER A 368 -29.97 8.63 3.70
N VAL A 369 -29.15 8.89 2.66
CA VAL A 369 -28.85 10.25 2.21
C VAL A 369 -29.79 10.74 1.09
N GLY A 370 -30.86 9.98 0.83
CA GLY A 370 -31.93 10.35 -0.10
C GLY A 370 -31.69 9.90 -1.54
N LEU A 371 -30.71 9.05 -1.83
CA LEU A 371 -30.49 8.55 -3.19
C LEU A 371 -31.41 7.37 -3.51
N THR A 372 -31.89 7.34 -4.76
CA THR A 372 -32.48 6.12 -5.31
C THR A 372 -31.35 5.23 -5.81
N VAL A 373 -31.32 3.98 -5.36
CA VAL A 373 -30.31 2.98 -5.76
C VAL A 373 -31.01 1.86 -6.53
N ALA A 374 -30.55 1.56 -7.73
CA ALA A 374 -31.03 0.45 -8.55
C ALA A 374 -29.86 -0.48 -8.88
N ILE A 375 -29.97 -1.73 -8.45
CA ILE A 375 -28.99 -2.79 -8.73
C ILE A 375 -29.53 -3.63 -9.89
N LYS A 376 -28.67 -3.88 -10.87
CA LYS A 376 -28.88 -4.75 -12.03
C LYS A 376 -27.81 -5.84 -12.05
N PRO A 377 -27.97 -6.91 -12.84
CA PRO A 377 -26.97 -7.98 -12.91
C PRO A 377 -25.55 -7.51 -13.25
N ASP A 378 -25.43 -6.44 -14.04
CA ASP A 378 -24.18 -5.94 -14.60
C ASP A 378 -23.89 -4.48 -14.22
N SER A 379 -24.66 -3.88 -13.31
CA SER A 379 -24.50 -2.48 -12.96
C SER A 379 -25.20 -2.08 -11.67
N ILE A 380 -24.72 -1.00 -11.06
CA ILE A 380 -25.40 -0.29 -9.97
C ILE A 380 -25.55 1.19 -10.34
N VAL A 381 -26.74 1.73 -10.09
CA VAL A 381 -27.12 3.09 -10.50
C VAL A 381 -27.62 3.88 -9.31
N THR A 382 -27.12 5.09 -9.12
CA THR A 382 -27.66 6.08 -8.17
C THR A 382 -28.13 7.34 -8.85
N VAL A 383 -29.25 7.88 -8.35
CA VAL A 383 -29.82 9.15 -8.80
C VAL A 383 -30.33 9.91 -7.58
N LYS A 384 -30.16 11.23 -7.58
CA LYS A 384 -30.82 12.11 -6.61
C LYS A 384 -32.26 12.40 -7.07
N PRO A 385 -33.29 11.96 -6.33
CA PRO A 385 -34.68 12.29 -6.65
C PRO A 385 -34.95 13.79 -6.39
N GLU A 386 -36.00 14.32 -7.01
CA GLU A 386 -36.35 15.75 -6.95
C GLU A 386 -36.79 16.23 -5.54
N ARG A 387 -37.08 15.33 -4.58
CA ARG A 387 -37.51 15.69 -3.22
C ARG A 387 -36.64 15.04 -2.13
N GLY A 388 -36.06 15.92 -1.30
CA GLY A 388 -35.78 15.75 0.12
C GLY A 388 -34.60 14.86 0.52
N HIS A 389 -33.61 15.44 1.22
CA HIS A 389 -32.73 14.66 2.10
C HIS A 389 -33.41 14.54 3.46
N THR A 390 -33.40 13.35 4.06
CA THR A 390 -33.71 13.22 5.49
C THR A 390 -32.62 13.88 6.32
N THR A 391 -32.96 14.43 7.49
CA THR A 391 -32.01 14.96 8.49
C THR A 391 -31.51 13.91 9.48
N ASP A 392 -31.97 12.65 9.37
CA ASP A 392 -31.60 11.59 10.32
C ASP A 392 -30.09 11.38 10.34
N PRO A 393 -29.49 11.02 11.49
CA PRO A 393 -28.06 10.72 11.55
C PRO A 393 -27.66 9.63 10.54
N ILE A 394 -26.44 9.71 10.03
CA ILE A 394 -25.89 8.66 9.17
C ILE A 394 -25.50 7.48 10.06
N ASP A 395 -26.11 6.34 9.82
CA ASP A 395 -25.80 5.08 10.48
C ASP A 395 -24.62 4.37 9.79
N MET A 396 -23.66 3.91 10.58
CA MET A 396 -22.49 3.15 10.15
C MET A 396 -22.34 1.81 10.89
N GLN A 397 -23.34 1.34 11.65
CA GLN A 397 -23.20 0.19 12.55
C GLN A 397 -22.68 -1.09 11.86
N ASN A 398 -22.98 -1.27 10.57
CA ASN A 398 -22.56 -2.42 9.76
C ASN A 398 -21.52 -2.06 8.68
N LEU A 399 -20.87 -0.90 8.80
CA LEU A 399 -19.84 -0.45 7.85
C LEU A 399 -18.46 -0.44 8.51
N PRO A 400 -17.42 -0.92 7.82
CA PRO A 400 -16.04 -0.75 8.26
C PRO A 400 -15.65 0.71 8.53
N ALA A 401 -14.67 0.91 9.42
CA ALA A 401 -14.16 2.24 9.79
C ALA A 401 -13.76 3.12 8.59
N GLY A 402 -13.28 2.52 7.49
CA GLY A 402 -12.87 3.23 6.28
C GLY A 402 -14.01 3.98 5.55
N TYR A 403 -15.28 3.77 5.91
CA TYR A 403 -16.40 4.54 5.38
C TYR A 403 -16.62 5.89 6.09
N PHE A 404 -15.99 6.09 7.25
CA PHE A 404 -16.18 7.30 8.06
C PHE A 404 -15.92 8.62 7.29
N PRO A 405 -14.87 8.76 6.45
CA PRO A 405 -14.66 10.00 5.69
C PRO A 405 -15.84 10.32 4.75
N LEU A 406 -16.38 9.31 4.06
CA LEU A 406 -17.55 9.45 3.19
C LEU A 406 -18.79 9.83 4.02
N ALA A 407 -19.03 9.13 5.13
CA ALA A 407 -20.15 9.40 6.03
C ALA A 407 -20.09 10.82 6.61
N LEU A 408 -18.90 11.30 6.95
CA LEU A 408 -18.72 12.68 7.43
C LEU A 408 -19.01 13.71 6.33
N ALA A 409 -18.51 13.50 5.10
CA ALA A 409 -18.82 14.36 3.96
C ALA A 409 -20.34 14.39 3.64
N LEU A 410 -20.99 13.22 3.71
CA LEU A 410 -22.43 13.08 3.56
C LEU A 410 -23.21 13.79 4.69
N THR A 411 -22.69 13.78 5.92
CA THR A 411 -23.27 14.53 7.05
C THR A 411 -23.20 16.03 6.79
N CYS A 412 -22.06 16.53 6.30
CA CYS A 412 -21.89 17.94 5.94
C CYS A 412 -22.91 18.38 4.87
N ILE A 413 -23.07 17.64 3.77
CA ILE A 413 -24.06 18.02 2.74
C ILE A 413 -25.50 17.95 3.26
N LYS A 414 -25.84 17.01 4.15
CA LYS A 414 -27.14 16.98 4.83
C LYS A 414 -27.36 18.26 5.65
N ALA A 415 -26.36 18.71 6.40
CA ALA A 415 -26.45 19.96 7.17
C ALA A 415 -26.63 21.20 6.28
N VAL A 416 -25.93 21.27 5.14
CA VAL A 416 -26.12 22.35 4.16
C VAL A 416 -27.56 22.37 3.64
N VAL A 417 -28.08 21.21 3.21
CA VAL A 417 -29.40 21.15 2.58
C VAL A 417 -30.51 21.38 3.60
N ALA A 418 -30.38 20.83 4.81
CA ALA A 418 -31.34 21.02 5.90
C ALA A 418 -31.26 22.42 6.53
N LYS A 419 -30.13 23.13 6.36
CA LYS A 419 -29.82 24.39 7.04
C LYS A 419 -29.93 24.28 8.56
N SER A 420 -29.59 23.12 9.10
CA SER A 420 -29.66 22.81 10.53
C SER A 420 -28.46 21.96 10.95
N PRO A 421 -28.08 21.95 12.23
CA PRO A 421 -27.05 21.05 12.73
C PRO A 421 -27.43 19.58 12.51
N VAL A 422 -26.46 18.76 12.14
CA VAL A 422 -26.64 17.30 11.94
C VAL A 422 -25.58 16.55 12.74
N GLN A 423 -26.01 15.49 13.42
CA GLN A 423 -25.15 14.62 14.22
C GLN A 423 -24.14 13.89 13.32
N ILE A 424 -22.86 13.94 13.68
CA ILE A 424 -21.83 13.11 13.01
C ILE A 424 -21.96 11.65 13.44
N PRO A 425 -21.62 10.68 12.56
CA PRO A 425 -21.49 9.29 12.96
C PRO A 425 -20.40 9.13 14.04
N ALA A 426 -20.49 8.04 14.81
CA ALA A 426 -19.46 7.71 15.80
C ALA A 426 -18.10 7.54 15.11
N ALA A 427 -17.09 8.28 15.59
CA ALA A 427 -15.75 8.21 15.04
C ALA A 427 -15.12 6.84 15.34
N PRO A 428 -14.51 6.17 14.34
CA PRO A 428 -13.75 4.95 14.58
C PRO A 428 -12.59 5.17 15.55
N ALA A 429 -12.26 4.13 16.32
CA ALA A 429 -11.11 4.15 17.22
C ALA A 429 -9.82 4.56 16.48
N GLY A 430 -9.08 5.51 17.04
CA GLY A 430 -7.85 6.05 16.45
C GLY A 430 -8.03 7.22 15.49
N THR A 431 -9.28 7.60 15.15
CA THR A 431 -9.53 8.84 14.39
C THR A 431 -9.36 10.04 15.32
N SER A 432 -8.40 10.92 15.02
CA SER A 432 -8.14 12.14 15.81
C SER A 432 -9.28 13.14 15.65
N VAL A 433 -9.67 13.78 16.76
CA VAL A 433 -10.70 14.83 16.76
C VAL A 433 -10.25 16.01 15.92
N GLU A 434 -8.96 16.36 15.95
CA GLU A 434 -8.37 17.43 15.15
C GLU A 434 -8.48 17.17 13.64
N VAL A 435 -8.40 15.90 13.22
CA VAL A 435 -8.65 15.52 11.82
C VAL A 435 -10.11 15.77 11.44
N ILE A 436 -11.04 15.38 12.30
CA ILE A 436 -12.50 15.59 12.08
C ILE A 436 -12.81 17.08 12.02
N GLU A 437 -12.37 17.85 13.01
CA GLU A 437 -12.55 19.30 13.08
C GLU A 437 -11.95 20.00 11.87
N SER A 438 -10.70 19.68 11.52
CA SER A 438 -10.02 20.30 10.38
C SER A 438 -10.70 19.97 9.05
N PHE A 439 -11.25 18.76 8.88
CA PHE A 439 -12.00 18.35 7.70
C PHE A 439 -13.35 19.08 7.59
N VAL A 440 -14.12 19.12 8.69
CA VAL A 440 -15.39 19.84 8.75
C VAL A 440 -15.19 21.34 8.48
N ALA A 441 -14.10 21.92 8.99
CA ALA A 441 -13.75 23.31 8.74
C ALA A 441 -13.48 23.60 7.24
N GLN A 442 -12.99 22.62 6.46
CA GLN A 442 -12.88 22.77 5.00
C GLN A 442 -14.24 22.98 4.31
N ALA A 443 -15.34 22.49 4.91
CA ALA A 443 -16.71 22.76 4.44
C ALA A 443 -17.28 24.09 4.93
N ASN A 444 -16.48 24.92 5.62
CA ASN A 444 -16.90 26.13 6.32
C ASN A 444 -17.96 25.87 7.41
N MET A 445 -17.74 24.79 8.18
CA MET A 445 -18.65 24.34 9.25
C MET A 445 -17.92 24.27 10.58
N LEU A 446 -18.69 24.43 11.67
CA LEU A 446 -18.22 24.24 13.04
C LEU A 446 -18.64 22.86 13.55
N LEU A 447 -17.71 22.15 14.18
CA LEU A 447 -18.03 20.95 14.95
C LEU A 447 -18.26 21.36 16.42
N GLU A 448 -19.48 21.15 16.92
CA GLU A 448 -19.85 21.43 18.32
C GLU A 448 -20.80 20.32 18.79
N ASP A 449 -20.59 19.78 19.99
CA ASP A 449 -21.41 18.70 20.57
C ASP A 449 -21.65 17.50 19.63
N ASN A 450 -20.61 17.08 18.88
CA ASN A 450 -20.69 16.05 17.84
C ASN A 450 -21.71 16.34 16.72
N LYS A 451 -21.99 17.62 16.46
CA LYS A 451 -22.82 18.05 15.34
C LYS A 451 -22.02 18.98 14.44
N VAL A 452 -22.27 18.88 13.13
CA VAL A 452 -21.76 19.86 12.17
C VAL A 452 -22.78 20.97 11.99
N HIS A 453 -22.36 22.20 12.23
CA HIS A 453 -23.16 23.40 12.13
C HIS A 453 -22.84 24.13 10.82
N PRO A 454 -23.82 24.31 9.90
CA PRO A 454 -23.60 24.98 8.63
C PRO A 454 -23.43 26.50 8.81
N ASN A 455 -22.68 27.14 7.91
CA ASN A 455 -22.49 28.60 7.82
C ASN A 455 -21.84 29.25 9.06
N ALA A 456 -20.83 28.60 9.64
CA ALA A 456 -20.17 29.09 10.85
C ALA A 456 -18.95 30.00 10.60
N ASP A 457 -18.64 30.33 9.34
CA ASP A 457 -17.49 31.15 8.91
C ASP A 457 -16.19 30.82 9.68
N VAL A 458 -15.83 29.54 9.64
CA VAL A 458 -14.77 28.98 10.48
C VAL A 458 -13.42 29.14 9.78
N PRO A 459 -12.41 29.73 10.45
CA PRO A 459 -11.05 29.76 9.94
C PRO A 459 -10.52 28.34 9.70
N HIS A 460 -10.03 28.06 8.50
CA HIS A 460 -9.46 26.76 8.15
C HIS A 460 -8.14 26.93 7.41
N ALA A 461 -7.33 25.87 7.42
CA ALA A 461 -6.08 25.84 6.67
C ALA A 461 -6.35 25.98 5.16
N LYS A 462 -5.59 26.87 4.49
CA LYS A 462 -5.69 27.08 3.04
C LYS A 462 -5.40 25.82 2.23
N VAL A 463 -4.47 25.00 2.73
CA VAL A 463 -4.06 23.72 2.15
C VAL A 463 -4.28 22.66 3.22
N TRP A 464 -4.94 21.57 2.85
CA TRP A 464 -5.22 20.44 3.74
C TRP A 464 -4.42 19.20 3.31
N THR A 465 -3.98 18.42 4.29
CA THR A 465 -3.26 17.16 4.06
C THR A 465 -4.18 16.01 4.45
N SER A 466 -4.53 15.15 3.49
CA SER A 466 -5.42 14.03 3.77
C SER A 466 -4.69 12.91 4.51
N PRO A 467 -5.29 12.33 5.57
CA PRO A 467 -4.72 11.18 6.27
C PRO A 467 -4.51 9.96 5.36
N ASP A 468 -5.48 9.67 4.49
CA ASP A 468 -5.44 8.55 3.54
C ASP A 468 -6.23 8.85 2.26
N ALA A 469 -6.29 7.86 1.36
CA ALA A 469 -6.99 7.95 0.08
C ALA A 469 -8.53 8.14 0.20
N PHE A 470 -9.17 7.59 1.23
CA PHE A 470 -10.62 7.76 1.44
C PHE A 470 -10.95 9.17 1.93
N TRP A 471 -10.10 9.74 2.79
CA TRP A 471 -10.17 11.16 3.13
C TRP A 471 -9.93 12.06 1.91
N THR A 472 -9.02 11.69 1.00
CA THR A 472 -8.82 12.42 -0.27
C THR A 472 -10.10 12.39 -1.13
N MET A 473 -10.75 11.23 -1.28
CA MET A 473 -12.02 11.12 -2.02
C MET A 473 -13.12 11.98 -1.39
N ALA A 474 -13.27 11.91 -0.06
CA ALA A 474 -14.25 12.67 0.69
C ALA A 474 -14.02 14.19 0.57
N LEU A 475 -12.77 14.66 0.58
CA LEU A 475 -12.44 16.08 0.35
C LEU A 475 -12.84 16.54 -1.06
N GLY A 476 -12.64 15.68 -2.07
CA GLY A 476 -13.11 15.94 -3.43
C GLY A 476 -14.63 16.13 -3.52
N GLN A 477 -15.40 15.35 -2.76
CA GLN A 477 -16.85 15.55 -2.65
C GLN A 477 -17.20 16.83 -1.87
N LEU A 478 -16.43 17.13 -0.82
CA LEU A 478 -16.60 18.32 0.00
C LEU A 478 -16.41 19.62 -0.81
N ALA A 479 -15.54 19.60 -1.82
CA ALA A 479 -15.28 20.72 -2.70
C ALA A 479 -16.51 21.18 -3.53
N PHE A 480 -17.59 20.40 -3.58
CA PHE A 480 -18.86 20.86 -4.16
C PHE A 480 -19.62 21.84 -3.24
N MET A 481 -19.33 21.86 -1.95
CA MET A 481 -19.96 22.75 -0.97
C MET A 481 -19.16 24.04 -0.75
N ASN A 482 -17.83 23.93 -0.66
CA ASN A 482 -16.93 25.07 -0.45
C ASN A 482 -15.76 24.96 -1.43
N ARG A 483 -15.62 25.93 -2.34
CA ARG A 483 -14.60 25.91 -3.41
C ARG A 483 -13.89 27.26 -3.56
N PRO A 484 -12.60 27.26 -3.95
CA PRO A 484 -11.73 26.10 -4.17
C PRO A 484 -11.15 25.56 -2.86
N LEU A 485 -10.97 24.24 -2.76
CA LEU A 485 -10.14 23.61 -1.72
C LEU A 485 -8.75 23.30 -2.29
N HIS A 486 -7.73 23.16 -1.44
CA HIS A 486 -6.39 22.79 -1.87
C HIS A 486 -5.87 21.59 -1.08
N LEU A 487 -5.32 20.62 -1.79
CA LEU A 487 -4.77 19.38 -1.24
C LEU A 487 -3.25 19.35 -1.36
N ALA A 488 -2.57 19.01 -0.26
CA ALA A 488 -1.10 18.92 -0.20
C ALA A 488 -0.55 17.63 -0.81
N ASN A 489 -1.25 16.51 -0.64
CA ASN A 489 -0.77 15.16 -0.98
C ASN A 489 -1.68 14.44 -1.98
N PRO A 490 -1.92 14.97 -3.20
CA PRO A 490 -2.80 14.33 -4.19
C PRO A 490 -2.33 12.93 -4.63
N GLY A 491 -1.07 12.57 -4.38
CA GLY A 491 -0.53 11.26 -4.73
C GLY A 491 -1.06 10.11 -3.86
N SER A 492 -1.56 10.35 -2.64
CA SER A 492 -2.03 9.28 -1.75
C SER A 492 -3.13 8.41 -2.37
N ILE A 493 -4.00 9.02 -3.20
CA ILE A 493 -5.12 8.31 -3.81
C ILE A 493 -4.69 7.27 -4.83
N THR A 494 -3.44 7.29 -5.33
CA THR A 494 -2.96 6.28 -6.28
C THR A 494 -2.78 4.91 -5.63
N ASP A 495 -2.68 4.86 -4.29
CA ASP A 495 -2.66 3.60 -3.54
C ASP A 495 -4.00 2.85 -3.64
N LEU A 496 -5.09 3.57 -3.89
CA LEU A 496 -6.46 3.05 -3.97
C LEU A 496 -6.99 3.06 -5.41
N MET A 497 -6.95 4.21 -6.07
CA MET A 497 -7.51 4.45 -7.40
C MET A 497 -6.60 5.40 -8.21
N PRO A 498 -5.61 4.87 -8.95
CA PRO A 498 -4.69 5.66 -9.78
C PRO A 498 -5.37 6.57 -10.81
N THR A 499 -6.59 6.21 -11.22
CA THR A 499 -7.38 6.93 -12.21
C THR A 499 -8.28 8.01 -11.62
N PHE A 500 -8.29 8.18 -10.29
CA PHE A 500 -9.22 9.07 -9.60
C PHE A 500 -9.16 10.51 -10.10
N TRP A 501 -7.97 11.10 -10.26
CA TRP A 501 -7.88 12.49 -10.72
C TRP A 501 -8.30 12.67 -12.18
N MET A 502 -8.13 11.64 -13.02
CA MET A 502 -8.68 11.68 -14.39
C MET A 502 -10.21 11.68 -14.35
N PHE A 503 -10.79 10.81 -13.54
CA PHE A 503 -12.23 10.79 -13.26
C PHE A 503 -12.72 12.15 -12.74
N TYR A 504 -12.12 12.66 -11.67
CA TYR A 504 -12.55 13.86 -10.97
C TYR A 504 -12.47 15.12 -11.83
N ASN A 505 -11.35 15.31 -12.54
CA ASN A 505 -11.12 16.51 -13.35
C ASN A 505 -11.95 16.56 -14.63
N THR A 506 -12.60 15.45 -15.02
CA THR A 506 -13.43 15.37 -16.23
C THR A 506 -14.93 15.33 -15.92
N LEU A 507 -15.32 15.52 -14.65
CA LEU A 507 -16.72 15.73 -14.28
C LEU A 507 -17.33 16.93 -15.03
N PRO A 508 -18.61 16.87 -15.43
CA PRO A 508 -19.65 15.93 -14.97
C PRO A 508 -19.72 14.58 -15.72
N GLU A 509 -19.08 14.46 -16.88
CA GLU A 509 -19.08 13.26 -17.73
C GLU A 509 -17.65 12.69 -17.83
N PRO A 510 -17.22 11.87 -16.86
CA PRO A 510 -15.83 11.50 -16.72
C PRO A 510 -15.33 10.61 -17.86
N THR A 511 -14.07 10.81 -18.26
CA THR A 511 -13.37 9.95 -19.21
C THR A 511 -12.22 9.22 -18.54
N MET A 512 -12.27 7.89 -18.53
CA MET A 512 -11.23 7.03 -17.93
C MET A 512 -10.06 6.72 -18.90
N VAL A 513 -10.11 7.27 -20.12
CA VAL A 513 -9.07 7.12 -21.14
C VAL A 513 -8.14 8.32 -21.09
N ARG A 514 -6.82 8.07 -21.01
CA ARG A 514 -5.82 9.14 -21.15
C ARG A 514 -5.95 9.76 -22.54
N LYS A 515 -6.24 11.06 -22.61
CA LYS A 515 -6.12 11.78 -23.88
C LYS A 515 -4.68 11.66 -24.38
N PRO A 516 -4.44 11.31 -25.66
CA PRO A 516 -3.12 11.38 -26.25
C PRO A 516 -2.56 12.78 -25.99
N ARG A 517 -1.36 12.86 -25.43
CA ARG A 517 -0.69 14.15 -25.26
C ARG A 517 -0.46 14.72 -26.65
N GLU A 518 -1.14 15.81 -26.98
CA GLU A 518 -0.80 16.58 -28.17
C GLU A 518 0.65 17.04 -28.00
N GLU A 519 1.54 16.58 -28.89
CA GLU A 519 2.90 17.08 -28.94
C GLU A 519 2.84 18.57 -29.26
N MET A 520 2.98 19.42 -28.23
CA MET A 520 3.16 20.85 -28.45
C MET A 520 4.50 21.05 -29.17
N ASP A 521 4.49 21.81 -30.27
CA ASP A 521 5.67 22.10 -31.07
C ASP A 521 6.73 22.79 -30.20
N GLY A 522 7.71 22.02 -29.73
CA GLY A 522 8.63 22.39 -28.66
C GLY A 522 9.21 21.20 -27.88
N ASP A 523 8.54 20.03 -27.89
CA ASP A 523 9.00 18.81 -27.20
C ASP A 523 10.12 18.04 -27.94
N LYS A 524 10.72 18.64 -28.99
CA LYS A 524 11.94 18.08 -29.61
C LYS A 524 13.13 18.30 -28.66
N PRO A 525 13.83 17.23 -28.22
CA PRO A 525 14.98 17.38 -27.33
C PRO A 525 16.04 18.26 -27.99
N ARG A 526 16.41 19.37 -27.33
CA ARG A 526 17.51 20.24 -27.77
C ARG A 526 18.75 19.38 -28.00
N ARG A 527 19.21 19.30 -29.25
CA ARG A 527 20.44 18.60 -29.66
C ARG A 527 21.59 19.06 -28.75
N ARG A 528 21.97 18.20 -27.80
CA ARG A 528 23.13 18.39 -26.94
C ARG A 528 24.37 18.23 -27.81
N ARG A 529 25.18 19.29 -27.95
CA ARG A 529 26.51 19.18 -28.56
C ARG A 529 27.35 18.30 -27.64
N VAL A 530 27.80 17.16 -28.15
CA VAL A 530 28.77 16.29 -27.49
C VAL A 530 30.14 16.89 -27.76
N PHE A 531 30.82 17.37 -26.72
CA PHE A 531 32.24 17.65 -26.79
C PHE A 531 32.97 16.36 -26.46
N THR A 532 33.69 15.81 -27.43
CA THR A 532 34.65 14.73 -27.19
C THR A 532 35.96 15.37 -26.75
N ASP A 533 36.32 15.23 -25.47
CA ASP A 533 37.68 15.52 -24.99
C ASP A 533 38.61 14.44 -25.53
N GLY A 534 39.35 14.78 -26.59
CA GLY A 534 40.45 13.99 -27.15
C GLY A 534 41.77 14.68 -26.83
N ASP A 535 42.63 13.98 -26.08
CA ASP A 535 43.98 14.40 -25.70
C ASP A 535 44.85 14.69 -26.95
N PRO A 536 45.55 15.84 -27.05
CA PRO A 536 46.27 16.24 -28.25
C PRO A 536 47.70 15.69 -28.23
N LYS A 537 47.88 14.38 -28.46
CA LYS A 537 49.19 13.79 -28.79
C LYS A 537 49.06 12.60 -29.74
N ASN A 538 48.83 12.89 -31.01
CA ASN A 538 49.40 12.16 -32.14
C ASN A 538 48.98 12.85 -33.44
N GLU A 539 49.61 13.98 -33.72
CA GLU A 539 49.72 14.46 -35.10
C GLU A 539 50.80 13.62 -35.78
N GLU A 540 50.43 12.80 -36.76
CA GLU A 540 51.19 12.69 -37.99
C GLU A 540 50.43 11.89 -39.06
N ARG A 541 50.46 12.45 -40.28
CA ARG A 541 50.12 11.86 -41.59
C ARG A 541 48.69 12.07 -42.12
N GLN A 542 48.53 13.20 -42.80
CA GLN A 542 47.75 13.24 -44.06
C GLN A 542 48.60 12.69 -45.23
N PRO A 543 47.99 12.35 -46.38
CA PRO A 543 47.85 13.39 -47.41
C PRO A 543 46.52 13.37 -48.20
N ARG A 544 45.99 14.59 -48.40
CA ARG A 544 45.54 15.25 -49.66
C ARG A 544 44.56 14.54 -50.61
N GLU A 545 43.45 15.22 -50.91
CA GLU A 545 43.11 15.87 -52.21
C GLU A 545 41.71 16.51 -52.10
N ARG A 546 41.59 17.84 -52.11
CA ARG A 546 41.44 18.82 -53.22
C ARG A 546 39.99 19.27 -53.47
N ASP A 547 39.86 20.58 -53.37
CA ASP A 547 38.74 21.49 -53.62
C ASP A 547 38.06 21.34 -55.00
N ASN A 548 36.75 21.61 -55.08
CA ASN A 548 36.24 22.85 -55.70
C ASN A 548 34.71 22.91 -55.82
N ASN A 549 34.13 23.95 -55.19
CA ASN A 549 33.22 24.95 -55.76
C ASN A 549 32.47 24.67 -57.08
N SER A 550 31.12 24.77 -57.06
CA SER A 550 30.37 25.93 -57.61
C SER A 550 28.96 25.60 -58.17
N ARG A 551 28.01 26.44 -57.74
CA ARG A 551 26.91 27.10 -58.48
C ARG A 551 25.62 26.35 -58.88
N ASP A 552 24.53 26.92 -58.32
CA ASP A 552 23.33 27.48 -58.97
C ASP A 552 22.46 26.62 -59.90
N GLY A 553 21.16 26.58 -59.57
CA GLY A 553 20.09 26.26 -60.50
C GLY A 553 18.79 25.85 -59.81
N GLY A 554 18.01 26.81 -59.31
CA GLY A 554 16.64 26.56 -58.88
C GLY A 554 15.69 26.44 -60.07
N PHE A 555 14.67 25.57 -59.97
CA PHE A 555 13.37 25.71 -60.63
C PHE A 555 12.32 24.85 -59.92
N SER A 556 11.27 25.48 -59.40
CA SER A 556 9.99 24.86 -59.03
C SER A 556 9.19 24.51 -60.29
N ARG A 557 8.54 23.34 -60.31
CA ARG A 557 7.23 23.14 -60.96
C ARG A 557 6.44 22.03 -60.29
N ASP A 558 5.22 22.37 -59.91
CA ASP A 558 4.11 21.48 -59.58
C ASP A 558 3.69 20.60 -60.76
N ARG A 559 3.23 19.38 -60.46
CA ARG A 559 2.00 18.77 -61.01
C ARG A 559 1.76 17.36 -60.44
N ASP A 560 0.74 17.26 -59.61
CA ASP A 560 -0.46 16.42 -59.74
C ASP A 560 -0.40 15.00 -60.36
N ARG A 561 -1.04 14.11 -59.57
CA ARG A 561 -1.88 12.94 -59.91
C ARG A 561 -1.24 11.59 -60.25
N GLY A 562 -1.68 10.58 -59.48
CA GLY A 562 -1.67 9.18 -59.92
C GLY A 562 -1.94 8.17 -58.81
N SER A 563 -3.21 7.97 -58.44
CA SER A 563 -3.66 6.73 -57.79
C SER A 563 -3.62 5.58 -58.79
N ARG A 564 -3.02 4.43 -58.42
CA ARG A 564 -3.53 3.08 -58.73
C ARG A 564 -2.67 1.98 -58.08
N ASP A 565 -3.35 1.19 -57.25
CA ASP A 565 -3.35 -0.27 -57.13
C ASP A 565 -2.10 -1.09 -57.45
N GLY A 566 -1.73 -1.97 -56.51
CA GLY A 566 -0.87 -3.11 -56.77
C GLY A 566 -0.37 -3.76 -55.48
N GLY A 567 -1.12 -4.72 -54.96
CA GLY A 567 -0.71 -5.51 -53.80
C GLY A 567 0.53 -6.36 -54.07
N PHE A 568 1.31 -6.61 -53.02
CA PHE A 568 2.19 -7.76 -52.88
C PHE A 568 2.33 -8.12 -51.40
N SER A 569 1.86 -9.32 -51.04
CA SER A 569 2.37 -10.06 -49.90
C SER A 569 3.89 -10.16 -49.98
N ARG A 570 4.55 -9.98 -48.84
CA ARG A 570 5.80 -10.68 -48.52
C ARG A 570 6.02 -10.66 -47.01
N ASP A 571 5.95 -11.86 -46.45
CA ASP A 571 6.57 -12.22 -45.19
C ASP A 571 8.00 -11.67 -45.11
N ARG A 572 8.34 -11.11 -43.95
CA ARG A 572 9.70 -11.07 -43.45
C ARG A 572 9.69 -11.13 -41.93
N ASP A 573 9.73 -12.37 -41.47
CA ASP A 573 10.50 -12.71 -40.29
C ASP A 573 11.90 -12.09 -40.40
N ASN A 574 12.34 -11.40 -39.34
CA ASN A 574 13.75 -11.37 -39.05
C ASN A 574 13.96 -11.43 -37.54
N ASN A 575 14.31 -12.65 -37.15
CA ASN A 575 14.85 -13.05 -35.88
C ASN A 575 16.26 -12.45 -35.68
N SER A 576 16.77 -12.56 -34.45
CA SER A 576 18.14 -12.30 -33.97
C SER A 576 18.44 -10.93 -33.34
N ARG A 577 18.65 -10.94 -32.01
CA ARG A 577 20.00 -11.11 -31.44
C ARG A 577 19.95 -11.31 -29.92
N ASP A 578 20.05 -12.58 -29.55
CA ASP A 578 20.71 -13.03 -28.32
C ASP A 578 22.19 -12.62 -28.33
N ARG A 579 22.63 -12.03 -27.20
CA ARG A 579 24.00 -12.08 -26.66
C ARG A 579 23.81 -11.99 -25.14
N GLY A 580 24.12 -12.98 -24.32
CA GLY A 580 25.26 -13.88 -24.35
C GLY A 580 26.05 -13.63 -23.06
N TYR A 581 25.80 -14.47 -22.06
CA TYR A 581 26.57 -14.50 -20.81
C TYR A 581 28.04 -14.85 -21.11
N SER A 582 28.98 -13.96 -20.76
CA SER A 582 30.39 -14.32 -20.68
C SER A 582 30.70 -14.88 -19.29
N ARG A 583 31.01 -16.18 -19.27
CA ARG A 583 31.83 -16.82 -18.24
C ARG A 583 33.27 -16.44 -18.51
N ASP A 584 33.95 -15.86 -17.53
CA ASP A 584 35.40 -15.92 -17.44
C ASP A 584 35.77 -16.80 -16.24
N ARG A 585 36.36 -17.94 -16.55
CA ARG A 585 36.98 -18.89 -15.63
C ARG A 585 38.32 -19.24 -16.27
N ASP A 586 39.42 -18.79 -15.66
CA ASP A 586 40.77 -19.37 -15.64
C ASP A 586 41.65 -18.40 -14.80
N GLY A 587 42.48 -18.80 -13.85
CA GLY A 587 42.96 -20.13 -13.48
C GLY A 587 43.37 -20.20 -12.01
N GLY A 588 43.50 -21.43 -11.51
CA GLY A 588 43.99 -21.71 -10.16
C GLY A 588 45.51 -21.76 -10.09
N SER A 589 46.04 -21.61 -8.86
CA SER A 589 47.00 -22.55 -8.25
C SER A 589 47.56 -22.03 -6.93
N ARG A 590 47.64 -22.98 -5.97
CA ARG A 590 48.67 -23.19 -4.93
C ARG A 590 48.59 -22.42 -3.60
N ASP A 591 48.28 -23.21 -2.57
CA ASP A 591 49.14 -23.57 -1.43
C ASP A 591 50.11 -22.52 -0.88
N GLY A 592 50.01 -22.30 0.43
CA GLY A 592 51.05 -21.64 1.22
C GLY A 592 50.63 -21.37 2.65
N GLY A 593 50.65 -22.41 3.49
CA GLY A 593 50.67 -22.21 4.94
C GLY A 593 51.98 -21.58 5.39
N TYR A 594 51.91 -20.61 6.31
CA TYR A 594 53.03 -20.26 7.18
C TYR A 594 52.53 -19.93 8.58
N SER A 595 52.92 -20.81 9.49
CA SER A 595 53.04 -20.59 10.92
C SER A 595 54.37 -19.88 11.20
N ARG A 596 54.37 -18.90 12.13
CA ARG A 596 55.47 -18.31 12.93
C ARG A 596 54.88 -17.06 13.60
N ASP A 597 54.46 -17.03 14.85
CA ASP A 597 55.08 -17.43 16.13
C ASP A 597 56.20 -16.47 16.59
N ARG A 598 55.99 -15.93 17.81
CA ARG A 598 56.92 -15.28 18.77
C ARG A 598 57.29 -13.80 18.55
N ASN A 599 57.41 -12.93 19.55
CA ASN A 599 57.36 -12.91 21.04
C ASN A 599 57.26 -11.39 21.41
N ASN A 600 56.84 -10.89 22.58
CA ASN A 600 57.27 -11.25 23.93
C ASN A 600 56.46 -10.47 25.01
N SER A 601 56.23 -11.14 26.15
CA SER A 601 56.25 -10.65 27.56
C SER A 601 55.25 -9.55 28.01
N SER A 602 54.56 -9.63 29.17
CA SER A 602 54.98 -10.19 30.47
C SER A 602 53.80 -10.35 31.45
N ARG A 603 53.81 -11.49 32.15
CA ARG A 603 53.74 -11.70 33.63
C ARG A 603 52.51 -11.36 34.50
N ASP A 604 52.32 -12.33 35.41
CA ASP A 604 51.70 -12.34 36.76
C ASP A 604 50.17 -12.49 36.82
N GLY A 605 49.56 -13.44 37.56
CA GLY A 605 50.06 -14.48 38.47
C GLY A 605 48.96 -14.86 39.47
N GLY A 606 48.78 -16.18 39.71
CA GLY A 606 48.06 -16.78 40.87
C GLY A 606 46.52 -16.76 40.81
N GLY A 607 45.75 -17.79 41.18
CA GLY A 607 46.03 -19.01 41.93
C GLY A 607 44.92 -19.23 42.96
N PHE A 608 44.51 -20.50 43.14
CA PHE A 608 43.77 -21.12 44.26
C PHE A 608 42.25 -21.37 44.13
N SER A 609 41.93 -22.65 43.89
CA SER A 609 40.84 -23.39 44.56
C SER A 609 41.17 -23.65 46.04
N ARG A 610 40.16 -23.73 46.91
CA ARG A 610 39.87 -24.87 47.82
C ARG A 610 38.65 -24.64 48.72
N ASP A 611 37.76 -25.64 48.69
CA ASP A 611 37.05 -26.34 49.78
C ASP A 611 36.65 -25.63 51.10
N ARG A 612 35.37 -25.71 51.47
CA ARG A 612 34.80 -26.69 52.44
C ARG A 612 33.47 -26.23 53.07
N ASP A 613 32.51 -27.15 53.06
CA ASP A 613 31.63 -27.60 54.16
C ASP A 613 31.10 -26.59 55.20
N ASN A 614 29.78 -26.53 55.40
CA ASN A 614 29.10 -27.35 56.43
C ASN A 614 27.61 -27.03 56.61
N ASN A 615 26.84 -28.12 56.82
CA ASN A 615 25.66 -28.27 57.69
C ASN A 615 24.38 -27.44 57.44
N SER A 616 23.18 -27.89 57.81
CA SER A 616 22.46 -29.16 57.98
C SER A 616 21.14 -28.82 58.68
N ARG A 617 20.18 -29.75 58.65
CA ARG A 617 18.93 -29.86 59.46
C ARG A 617 17.70 -29.18 58.86
N ASP A 618 16.74 -29.96 58.34
CA ASP A 618 15.79 -30.86 59.03
C ASP A 618 14.65 -30.10 59.72
N ARG A 619 13.43 -30.35 59.22
CA ARG A 619 12.19 -30.77 59.90
C ARG A 619 10.98 -30.13 59.21
N ASP A 620 10.22 -30.89 58.46
CA ASP A 620 9.19 -31.88 58.88
C ASP A 620 7.80 -31.24 59.05
N ARG A 621 6.86 -31.91 58.37
CA ARG A 621 5.48 -32.24 58.78
C ARG A 621 4.34 -31.26 58.50
N ASN A 622 3.45 -31.78 57.63
CA ASN A 622 2.05 -32.14 57.91
C ASN A 622 1.12 -31.00 58.39
N SER A 623 -0.15 -30.89 57.98
CA SER A 623 -1.09 -31.86 57.43
C SER A 623 -2.44 -31.14 57.30
N ARG A 624 -3.19 -31.46 56.25
CA ARG A 624 -4.65 -31.70 56.18
C ARG A 624 -5.70 -30.64 56.55
N ASP A 625 -6.70 -30.69 55.66
CA ASP A 625 -8.15 -30.76 55.87
C ASP A 625 -8.89 -29.53 56.41
N GLY A 626 -9.95 -29.17 55.68
CA GLY A 626 -10.94 -28.20 56.13
C GLY A 626 -11.92 -27.78 55.05
N GLN A 627 -12.86 -28.66 54.72
CA GLN A 627 -14.09 -28.36 53.99
C GLN A 627 -14.88 -27.21 54.66
N SER A 628 -15.58 -26.38 53.87
CA SER A 628 -17.05 -26.24 53.91
C SER A 628 -17.55 -24.93 53.28
N ARG A 629 -18.49 -25.10 52.32
CA ARG A 629 -19.78 -24.41 52.10
C ARG A 629 -20.00 -23.09 52.88
N ASP A 630 -20.56 -22.02 52.30
CA ASP A 630 -21.96 -21.93 51.85
C ASP A 630 -22.16 -20.53 51.18
N ARG A 631 -22.79 -20.46 50.00
CA ARG A 631 -24.15 -19.92 49.72
C ARG A 631 -24.31 -18.41 49.45
N LYS A 632 -24.99 -18.22 48.30
CA LYS A 632 -26.15 -17.36 47.98
C LYS A 632 -25.94 -15.87 47.61
N ARG A 633 -26.46 -15.60 46.40
CA ARG A 633 -27.39 -14.53 45.99
C ARG A 633 -26.99 -13.08 46.34
N TYR A 634 -26.73 -12.28 45.33
CA TYR A 634 -27.73 -11.43 44.68
C TYR A 634 -27.39 -11.26 43.20
#